data_AF-A0A134CHV9-F1
#
_entry.id   AF-A0A134CHV9-F1
#
_cell.length_a   1.000
_cell.length_b   1.000
_cell.length_c   1.000
_cell.angle_alpha   90.00
_cell.angle_beta   90.00
_cell.angle_gamma   90.00
#
_symmetry.space_group_name_H-M   'P 1'
#
loop_
_entity.id
_entity.type
_entity.pdbx_description
1 polymer ?
#
loop_
_entity_poly.entity_id
_entity_poly.type
_entity_poly.pdbx_seq_one_letter_code
_entity_poly.pdbx_strand_id
1 'polypeptide(L)'
;MKVTIKPIKNINYLSDRTTTLDRVRKCGLWLDYASKKLQDDKEVVLAAVQNNAGALKYASKRLQDDEEIVREALKKDVYMMKYASERIQKDENILKDIPKYVFADFQKYMFARTQKEIHFRRLSKIHVCSSAERKE
;
A
#
# COMPACT_ATOMS: atom_id res chain seq x y z
N MET A 1 28.31 -25.77 -26.93
CA MET A 1 28.49 -24.40 -26.40
C MET A 1 27.56 -24.23 -25.20
N LYS A 2 28.09 -24.11 -23.98
CA LYS A 2 27.25 -23.87 -22.79
C LYS A 2 26.79 -22.41 -22.82
N VAL A 3 25.59 -22.16 -23.31
CA VAL A 3 24.96 -20.83 -23.20
C VAL A 3 24.67 -20.62 -21.72
N THR A 4 25.55 -19.91 -21.03
CA THR A 4 25.34 -19.49 -19.65
C THR A 4 24.38 -18.33 -19.69
N ILE A 5 23.08 -18.61 -19.59
CA ILE A 5 22.08 -17.57 -19.40
C ILE A 5 22.30 -17.05 -17.97
N LYS A 6 23.04 -15.93 -17.85
CA LYS A 6 23.13 -15.24 -16.55
C LYS A 6 21.71 -14.87 -16.15
N PRO A 7 21.24 -15.24 -14.94
CA PRO A 7 19.92 -14.82 -14.49
C PRO A 7 19.85 -13.30 -14.57
N ILE A 8 18.77 -12.77 -15.15
CA ILE A 8 18.55 -11.33 -15.28
C ILE A 8 18.46 -10.79 -13.85
N LYS A 9 19.59 -10.36 -13.29
CA LYS A 9 19.67 -9.78 -11.95
C LYS A 9 18.86 -8.48 -12.00
N ASN A 10 17.67 -8.54 -11.40
CA ASN A 10 16.89 -7.43 -10.86
C ASN A 10 17.08 -6.08 -11.57
N ILE A 11 16.29 -5.88 -12.62
CA ILE A 11 16.35 -4.79 -13.61
C ILE A 11 15.79 -3.47 -13.07
N ASN A 12 16.36 -2.96 -11.96
CA ASN A 12 16.16 -1.57 -11.55
C ASN A 12 16.87 -0.65 -12.56
N TYR A 13 16.20 -0.36 -13.69
CA TYR A 13 16.73 0.48 -14.77
C TYR A 13 16.91 1.95 -14.38
N LEU A 14 16.34 2.37 -13.26
CA LEU A 14 16.35 3.75 -12.78
C LEU A 14 17.20 3.85 -11.51
N SER A 15 18.47 4.21 -11.70
CA SER A 15 19.43 4.47 -10.61
C SER A 15 19.63 5.97 -10.36
N ASP A 16 19.44 6.79 -11.40
CA ASP A 16 19.59 8.23 -11.30
C ASP A 16 18.32 8.89 -10.79
N ARG A 17 18.48 9.70 -9.75
CA ARG A 17 17.36 10.41 -9.10
C ARG A 17 16.63 11.36 -10.04
N THR A 18 17.37 12.16 -10.82
CA THR A 18 16.82 13.17 -11.74
C THR A 18 15.99 12.52 -12.84
N THR A 19 16.55 11.52 -13.52
CA THR A 19 15.86 10.73 -14.55
C THR A 19 14.62 10.04 -13.99
N THR A 20 14.70 9.55 -12.75
CA THR A 20 13.56 8.92 -12.08
C THR A 20 12.45 9.94 -11.82
N LEU A 21 12.79 11.12 -11.28
CA LEU A 21 11.84 12.22 -11.06
C LEU A 21 11.10 12.61 -12.33
N ASP A 22 11.82 12.79 -13.44
CA ASP A 22 11.19 13.16 -14.72
C ASP A 22 10.25 12.08 -15.24
N ARG A 23 10.58 10.80 -15.02
CA ARG A 23 9.71 9.68 -15.40
C ARG A 23 8.49 9.56 -14.49
N VAL A 24 8.65 9.62 -13.17
CA VAL A 24 7.53 9.49 -12.23
C VAL A 24 6.55 10.67 -12.34
N ARG A 25 7.04 11.86 -12.70
CA ARG A 25 6.20 13.03 -13.00
C ARG A 25 5.30 12.83 -14.23
N LYS A 26 5.76 12.05 -15.21
CA LYS A 26 4.96 11.67 -16.40
C LYS A 26 4.02 10.50 -16.08
N CYS A 27 4.52 9.48 -15.39
CA CYS A 27 3.73 8.33 -14.94
C CYS A 27 4.29 7.77 -13.63
N GLY A 28 3.51 7.85 -12.54
CA GLY A 28 3.95 7.48 -11.20
C GLY A 28 4.32 6.01 -11.03
N LEU A 29 3.84 5.12 -11.92
CA LEU A 29 4.15 3.68 -11.88
C LEU A 29 5.59 3.36 -12.24
N TRP A 30 6.36 4.30 -12.82
CA TRP A 30 7.79 4.13 -13.04
C TRP A 30 8.59 3.91 -11.75
N LEU A 31 8.01 4.21 -10.59
CA LEU A 31 8.59 3.91 -9.28
C LEU A 31 8.90 2.42 -9.09
N ASP A 32 8.15 1.51 -9.74
CA ASP A 32 8.41 0.05 -9.68
C ASP A 32 9.80 -0.32 -10.22
N TYR A 33 10.27 0.41 -11.22
CA TYR A 33 11.58 0.21 -11.86
C TYR A 33 12.73 0.99 -11.20
N ALA A 34 12.40 1.82 -10.21
CA ALA A 34 13.38 2.61 -9.47
C ALA A 34 14.16 1.71 -8.50
N SER A 35 15.44 2.03 -8.31
CA SER A 35 16.26 1.34 -7.31
C SER A 35 15.61 1.38 -5.92
N LYS A 36 15.92 0.41 -5.06
CA LYS A 36 15.39 0.38 -3.68
C LYS A 36 15.70 1.65 -2.90
N LYS A 37 16.84 2.30 -3.18
CA LYS A 37 17.20 3.60 -2.61
C LYS A 37 16.23 4.71 -3.02
N LEU A 38 15.77 4.71 -4.27
CA LEU A 38 14.83 5.69 -4.80
C LEU A 38 13.36 5.39 -4.45
N GLN A 39 13.00 4.11 -4.32
CA GLN A 39 11.73 3.69 -3.71
C GLN A 39 11.63 4.09 -2.23
N ASP A 40 12.76 4.44 -1.62
CA ASP A 40 12.87 4.93 -0.24
C ASP A 40 13.22 6.43 -0.18
N ASP A 41 13.26 7.13 -1.32
CA ASP A 41 13.44 8.58 -1.39
C ASP A 41 12.07 9.27 -1.31
N LYS A 42 11.87 10.03 -0.23
CA LYS A 42 10.59 10.67 0.08
C LYS A 42 10.09 11.55 -1.06
N GLU A 43 10.94 12.38 -1.65
CA GLU A 43 10.53 13.31 -2.72
C GLU A 43 10.17 12.57 -4.01
N VAL A 44 10.92 11.52 -4.35
CA VAL A 44 10.64 10.69 -5.53
C VAL A 44 9.32 9.97 -5.38
N VAL A 45 9.09 9.34 -4.23
CA VAL A 45 7.83 8.65 -3.94
C VAL A 45 6.67 9.63 -3.89
N LEU A 46 6.83 10.78 -3.24
CA LEU A 46 5.79 11.80 -3.18
C LEU A 46 5.40 12.29 -4.58
N ALA A 47 6.39 12.60 -5.43
CA ALA A 47 6.12 12.98 -6.83
C ALA A 47 5.41 11.86 -7.60
N ALA A 48 5.78 10.60 -7.37
CA ALA A 48 5.14 9.44 -8.00
C ALA A 48 3.68 9.29 -7.55
N VAL A 49 3.41 9.41 -6.25
CA VAL A 49 2.05 9.33 -5.67
C VAL A 49 1.18 10.50 -6.12
N GLN A 50 1.74 11.70 -6.17
CA GLN A 50 1.09 12.91 -6.70
C GLN A 50 0.71 12.76 -8.17
N ASN A 51 1.46 11.99 -8.95
CA ASN A 51 1.04 11.64 -10.31
C ASN A 51 0.00 10.49 -10.30
N ASN A 52 0.30 9.38 -9.62
CA ASN A 52 -0.53 8.18 -9.55
C ASN A 52 -0.51 7.57 -8.15
N ALA A 53 -1.67 7.51 -7.49
CA ALA A 53 -1.82 6.98 -6.13
C ALA A 53 -1.33 5.52 -5.99
N GLY A 54 -1.46 4.72 -7.06
CA GLY A 54 -0.97 3.33 -7.12
C GLY A 54 0.53 3.18 -6.94
N ALA A 55 1.31 4.25 -7.08
CA ALA A 55 2.75 4.26 -6.82
C ALA A 55 3.08 3.89 -5.36
N LEU A 56 2.17 4.13 -4.41
CA LEU A 56 2.36 3.81 -2.99
C LEU A 56 2.73 2.33 -2.75
N LYS A 57 2.21 1.41 -3.59
CA LYS A 57 2.53 -0.02 -3.54
C LYS A 57 4.04 -0.30 -3.63
N TYR A 58 4.77 0.53 -4.36
CA TYR A 58 6.20 0.36 -4.67
C TYR A 58 7.12 1.14 -3.73
N ALA A 59 6.56 2.02 -2.91
CA ALA A 59 7.30 2.71 -1.87
C ALA A 59 7.88 1.71 -0.85
N SER A 60 8.97 2.12 -0.20
CA SER A 60 9.55 1.35 0.89
C SER A 60 8.56 1.18 2.06
N LYS A 61 8.80 0.19 2.91
CA LYS A 61 7.98 0.00 4.13
C LYS A 61 8.00 1.20 5.06
N ARG A 62 9.13 1.91 5.12
CA ARG A 62 9.26 3.15 5.89
C ARG A 62 8.34 4.24 5.34
N LEU A 63 8.27 4.40 4.02
CA LEU A 63 7.45 5.42 3.37
C LEU A 63 5.96 5.03 3.26
N GLN A 64 5.63 3.73 3.28
CA GLN A 64 4.26 3.24 3.47
C GLN A 64 3.73 3.52 4.90
N ASP A 65 4.62 3.87 5.81
CA ASP A 65 4.33 4.26 7.19
C ASP A 65 4.49 5.78 7.40
N ASP A 66 4.74 6.55 6.32
CA ASP A 66 4.77 8.01 6.35
C ASP A 66 3.36 8.55 6.08
N GLU A 67 2.81 9.27 7.06
CA GLU A 67 1.45 9.78 7.00
C GLU A 67 1.22 10.75 5.84
N GLU A 68 2.21 11.58 5.50
CA GLU A 68 2.09 12.59 4.46
C GLU A 68 1.92 11.92 3.10
N ILE A 69 2.78 10.96 2.78
CA ILE A 69 2.72 10.20 1.53
C ILE A 69 1.39 9.43 1.44
N VAL A 70 1.01 8.74 2.52
CA VAL A 70 -0.23 7.94 2.52
C VAL A 70 -1.45 8.85 2.36
N ARG A 71 -1.51 9.98 3.05
CA ARG A 71 -2.62 10.94 2.90
C ARG A 71 -2.74 11.45 1.46
N GLU A 72 -1.62 11.75 0.79
CA GLU A 72 -1.66 12.16 -0.61
C GLU A 72 -2.16 11.05 -1.55
N ALA A 73 -1.81 9.79 -1.29
CA ALA A 73 -2.36 8.66 -2.04
C ALA A 73 -3.87 8.54 -1.81
N LEU A 74 -4.33 8.67 -0.56
CA LEU A 74 -5.72 8.49 -0.17
C LEU A 74 -6.64 9.62 -0.66
N LYS A 75 -6.14 10.86 -0.79
CA LYS A 75 -6.88 11.97 -1.40
C LYS A 75 -7.29 11.68 -2.85
N LYS A 76 -6.52 10.84 -3.54
CA LYS A 76 -6.79 10.40 -4.92
C LYS A 76 -7.57 9.11 -4.98
N ASP A 77 -7.16 8.11 -4.19
CA ASP A 77 -7.76 6.79 -4.17
C ASP A 77 -7.66 6.16 -2.76
N VAL A 78 -8.79 6.06 -2.08
CA VAL A 78 -8.90 5.45 -0.74
C VAL A 78 -8.53 3.97 -0.72
N TYR A 79 -8.62 3.24 -1.85
CA TYR A 79 -8.19 1.84 -1.92
C TYR A 79 -6.69 1.67 -1.68
N MET A 80 -5.89 2.75 -1.76
CA MET A 80 -4.47 2.73 -1.41
C MET A 80 -4.20 2.47 0.07
N MET A 81 -5.20 2.61 0.95
CA MET A 81 -5.10 2.30 2.38
C MET A 81 -4.57 0.87 2.62
N LYS A 82 -4.85 -0.07 1.71
CA LYS A 82 -4.35 -1.46 1.81
C LYS A 82 -2.83 -1.59 1.75
N TYR A 83 -2.12 -0.58 1.21
CA TYR A 83 -0.66 -0.55 1.11
C TYR A 83 0.02 0.21 2.23
N ALA A 84 -0.74 1.00 3.00
CA ALA A 84 -0.23 1.67 4.18
C ALA A 84 0.15 0.65 5.26
N SER A 85 0.98 1.07 6.22
CA SER A 85 1.34 0.25 7.37
C SER A 85 0.11 -0.12 8.22
N GLU A 86 0.22 -1.18 9.03
CA GLU A 86 -0.85 -1.52 9.97
C GLU A 86 -1.15 -0.42 10.98
N ARG A 87 -0.13 0.37 11.35
CA ARG A 87 -0.30 1.53 12.24
C ARG A 87 -1.24 2.54 11.62
N ILE A 88 -0.97 2.95 10.38
CA ILE A 88 -1.79 3.92 9.66
C ILE A 88 -3.18 3.37 9.35
N GLN A 89 -3.29 2.09 9.00
CA GLN A 89 -4.60 1.47 8.74
C GLN A 89 -5.53 1.43 9.96
N LYS A 90 -4.98 1.47 11.18
CA LYS A 90 -5.74 1.51 12.44
C LYS A 90 -6.02 2.93 12.91
N ASP A 91 -5.36 3.92 12.32
CA ASP A 91 -5.55 5.32 12.69
C ASP A 91 -6.76 5.91 11.95
N GLU A 92 -7.84 6.12 12.71
CA GLU A 92 -9.07 6.73 12.22
C GLU A 92 -8.90 8.21 11.84
N ASN A 93 -7.87 8.89 12.36
CA ASN A 93 -7.64 10.31 12.09
C ASN A 93 -7.12 10.57 10.68
N ILE A 94 -6.48 9.59 10.05
CA ILE A 94 -5.94 9.69 8.67
C ILE A 94 -7.04 10.05 7.67
N LEU A 95 -8.28 9.68 7.97
CA LEU A 95 -9.43 9.82 7.08
C LEU A 95 -10.18 11.14 7.25
N LYS A 96 -9.94 11.88 8.34
CA LYS A 96 -10.68 13.12 8.66
C LYS A 96 -10.43 14.23 7.65
N ASP A 97 -9.21 14.26 7.09
CA ASP A 97 -8.78 15.30 6.15
C ASP A 97 -8.99 14.89 4.68
N ILE A 98 -9.54 13.70 4.42
CA ILE A 98 -9.80 13.22 3.07
C ILE A 98 -11.09 13.88 2.55
N PRO A 99 -11.10 14.39 1.31
CA PRO A 99 -12.30 15.01 0.75
C PRO A 99 -13.51 14.07 0.77
N LYS A 100 -14.68 14.60 1.18
CA LYS A 100 -15.92 13.83 1.34
C LYS A 100 -16.33 13.01 0.11
N TYR A 101 -15.96 13.42 -1.11
CA TYR A 101 -16.29 12.69 -2.33
C TYR A 101 -15.54 11.37 -2.48
N VAL A 102 -14.36 11.23 -1.86
CA VAL A 102 -13.64 9.95 -1.81
C VAL A 102 -14.24 9.03 -0.72
N PHE A 103 -15.03 9.59 0.20
CA PHE A 103 -15.64 8.88 1.32
C PHE A 103 -16.78 7.94 0.91
N ALA A 104 -17.42 8.18 -0.25
CA ALA A 104 -18.41 7.25 -0.81
C ALA A 104 -17.77 5.89 -1.15
N ASP A 105 -16.55 5.91 -1.71
CA ASP A 105 -15.75 4.71 -1.93
C ASP A 105 -15.20 4.14 -0.62
N PHE A 106 -14.94 4.99 0.37
CA PHE A 106 -14.50 4.55 1.70
C PHE A 106 -15.56 3.73 2.43
N GLN A 107 -16.85 4.09 2.36
CA GLN A 107 -17.92 3.28 2.94
C GLN A 107 -17.87 1.86 2.37
N LYS A 108 -17.75 1.71 1.05
CA LYS A 108 -17.59 0.42 0.36
C LYS A 108 -16.33 -0.35 0.82
N TYR A 109 -15.20 0.34 0.99
CA TYR A 109 -13.97 -0.25 1.54
C TYR A 109 -14.15 -0.75 2.98
N MET A 110 -14.76 0.04 3.87
CA MET A 110 -15.03 -0.34 5.26
C MET A 110 -16.02 -1.48 5.35
N PHE A 111 -17.08 -1.51 4.52
CA PHE A 111 -18.00 -2.64 4.43
C PHE A 111 -17.30 -3.92 3.99
N ALA A 112 -16.37 -3.85 3.03
CA ALA A 112 -15.57 -5.01 2.60
C ALA A 112 -14.60 -5.51 3.69
N ARG A 113 -13.99 -4.59 4.46
CA ARG A 113 -13.09 -4.92 5.57
C ARG A 113 -13.84 -5.53 6.77
N THR A 114 -14.98 -4.93 7.13
CA THR A 114 -15.82 -5.41 8.24
C THR A 114 -16.44 -6.78 7.95
N GLN A 115 -16.85 -7.10 6.71
CA GLN A 115 -17.31 -8.46 6.36
C GLN A 115 -16.23 -9.54 6.59
N LYS A 116 -14.95 -9.24 6.31
CA LYS A 116 -13.83 -10.16 6.62
C LYS A 116 -13.61 -10.32 8.12
N GLU A 117 -13.68 -9.24 8.91
CA GLU A 117 -13.57 -9.34 10.38
C GLU A 117 -14.77 -10.03 11.03
N ILE A 118 -16.00 -9.80 10.54
CA ILE A 118 -17.21 -10.46 11.04
C ILE A 118 -17.20 -11.95 10.69
N HIS A 119 -16.74 -12.32 9.48
CA HIS A 119 -16.56 -13.72 9.08
C HIS A 119 -15.44 -14.41 9.88
N PHE A 120 -14.30 -13.76 10.08
CA PHE A 120 -13.17 -14.29 10.87
C PHE A 120 -13.53 -14.45 12.36
N ARG A 121 -14.26 -13.47 12.95
CA ARG A 121 -14.77 -13.58 14.33
C ARG A 121 -15.84 -14.66 14.50
N ARG A 122 -16.65 -14.93 13.46
CA ARG A 122 -17.56 -16.08 13.45
C ARG A 122 -16.78 -17.40 13.44
N LEU A 123 -15.72 -17.51 12.64
CA LEU A 123 -14.87 -18.71 12.60
C LEU A 123 -14.06 -18.92 13.88
N SER A 124 -13.53 -17.86 14.50
CA SER A 124 -12.78 -17.97 15.76
C SER A 124 -13.66 -18.28 16.98
N LYS A 125 -14.92 -17.83 17.00
CA LYS A 125 -15.89 -18.23 18.04
C LYS A 125 -16.33 -19.69 17.94
N ILE A 126 -16.37 -20.26 16.73
CA ILE A 126 -16.71 -21.68 16.54
C ILE A 126 -15.60 -22.60 17.09
N HIS A 127 -14.33 -22.19 17.07
CA HIS A 127 -13.22 -23.01 17.59
C HIS A 127 -13.08 -23.03 19.12
N VAL A 128 -13.68 -22.07 19.84
CA VAL A 128 -13.60 -22.00 21.32
C VAL A 128 -14.76 -22.74 22.00
N CYS A 129 -15.89 -22.93 21.32
CA CYS A 129 -17.03 -23.67 21.88
C CYS A 129 -16.94 -25.21 21.76
N SER A 130 -16.07 -25.76 20.89
CA SER A 130 -16.05 -27.21 20.61
C SER A 130 -15.30 -28.07 21.65
N SER A 131 -14.62 -27.48 22.65
CA SER A 131 -13.78 -28.23 23.61
C SER A 131 -14.23 -28.15 25.07
N ALA A 132 -15.37 -27.53 25.37
CA ALA A 132 -15.89 -27.42 26.74
C ALA A 132 -17.02 -28.40 27.11
N GLU A 133 -17.56 -29.17 26.16
CA GLU A 133 -18.64 -30.14 26.43
C GLU A 133 -18.15 -31.58 26.23
N ARG A 134 -17.34 -32.06 27.18
CA ARG A 134 -17.14 -33.51 27.40
C ARG A 134 -16.67 -33.78 28.83
N LYS A 135 -17.51 -33.44 29.80
CA LYS A 135 -17.53 -34.03 31.14
C LYS A 135 -18.97 -34.09 31.62
N GLU A 136 -19.61 -35.21 31.35
CA GLU A 136 -20.37 -36.04 32.30
C GLU A 136 -20.80 -37.33 31.57
#